data_AF-A0A0M0JAW3-F1
#
_entry.id   AF-A0A0M0JAW3-F1
#
_cell.length_a   1.000
_cell.length_b   1.000
_cell.length_c   1.000
_cell.angle_alpha   90.00
_cell.angle_beta   90.00
_cell.angle_gamma   90.00
#
_symmetry.space_group_name_H-M   'P 1'
#
loop_
_entity.id
_entity.type
_entity.pdbx_description
1 polymer ?
#
loop_
_entity_poly.entity_id
_entity_poly.type
_entity_poly.pdbx_seq_one_letter_code
_entity_poly.pdbx_strand_id
1 'polypeptide(L)'
;MLPLSLLRTAAGHPMLVELKNGETYNGELVACDNWMNISLRGVICTSRDGDRFWKLAEVTIRGNNIKYLRIPEEVIDMVPVEEETRGLSPVVIDLGRKQGRFGMMGSRGGFLPREALGSTKGSFGAMLKSEGDDEASVRANIDFCGFLAESEHAMYVGVPSNASVCTGMCVGIDVIHDVKVTGMRRSASGAWALTVSGGGASAVESEDFAAVVIASHDASLAASAVQVAASDADVQVAGRLEELARRFQQQRQERTEPCFTWSGFFPVGFSACVPLDAAVAPSSHVISFVARDASKPGRPVTRACDGGEGELWTAVSTASFAQSILARAPSTDPGDSGRGSEAATVAAQAMSQELARLFAPYFGDELGRVPQPLAAAAKRWGAGFAKGTCELKESAVTLEPWRLAVAGDYLQVHASPIEAAAVSGLDAGPVTDW
;
A
#
# COMPACT_ATOMS: atom_id res chain seq x y z
N MET A 1 -38.32 -0.28 -14.38
CA MET A 1 -37.15 -1.18 -14.22
C MET A 1 -35.92 -0.31 -13.93
N LEU A 2 -35.50 -0.23 -12.68
CA LEU A 2 -34.22 0.40 -12.35
C LEU A 2 -33.08 -0.60 -12.68
N PRO A 3 -31.99 -0.18 -13.35
CA PRO A 3 -30.88 -1.06 -13.74
C PRO A 3 -30.28 -1.88 -12.58
N LEU A 4 -30.24 -1.30 -11.37
CA LEU A 4 -29.77 -1.97 -10.16
C LEU A 4 -30.72 -3.07 -9.68
N SER A 5 -32.03 -2.89 -9.79
CA SER A 5 -33.01 -3.92 -9.40
C SER A 5 -32.86 -5.15 -10.28
N LEU A 6 -32.68 -4.97 -11.59
CA LEU A 6 -32.40 -6.06 -12.52
C LEU A 6 -31.09 -6.79 -12.20
N LEU A 7 -30.01 -6.05 -11.93
CA LEU A 7 -28.70 -6.61 -11.58
C LEU A 7 -28.73 -7.41 -10.27
N ARG A 8 -29.45 -6.92 -9.25
CA ARG A 8 -29.62 -7.66 -7.98
C ARG A 8 -30.40 -8.95 -8.17
N THR A 9 -31.46 -8.93 -8.99
CA THR A 9 -32.21 -10.13 -9.34
C THR A 9 -31.38 -11.11 -10.17
N ALA A 10 -30.41 -10.62 -10.94
CA ALA A 10 -29.49 -11.45 -11.74
C ALA A 10 -28.43 -12.20 -10.91
N ALA A 11 -28.38 -12.03 -9.59
CA ALA A 11 -27.46 -12.78 -8.74
C ALA A 11 -27.68 -14.29 -8.89
N GLY A 12 -26.60 -15.05 -8.95
CA GLY A 12 -26.57 -16.49 -9.22
C GLY A 12 -26.72 -16.88 -10.70
N HIS A 13 -26.83 -15.91 -11.62
CA HIS A 13 -27.02 -16.20 -13.05
C HIS A 13 -25.74 -15.92 -13.87
N PRO A 14 -25.49 -16.70 -14.94
CA PRO A 14 -24.40 -16.41 -15.86
C PRO A 14 -24.68 -15.16 -16.68
N MET A 15 -23.67 -14.32 -16.86
CA MET A 15 -23.76 -13.12 -17.69
C MET A 15 -22.46 -12.81 -18.41
N LEU A 16 -22.59 -12.06 -19.50
CA LEU A 16 -21.45 -11.49 -20.23
C LEU A 16 -21.35 -10.00 -19.91
N VAL A 17 -20.15 -9.56 -19.58
CA VAL A 17 -19.81 -8.17 -19.24
C VAL A 17 -18.78 -7.68 -20.24
N GLU A 18 -19.08 -6.61 -20.99
CA GLU A 18 -18.07 -5.94 -21.82
C GLU A 18 -17.60 -4.67 -21.11
N LEU A 19 -16.27 -4.52 -20.99
CA LEU A 19 -15.64 -3.34 -20.40
C LEU A 19 -15.38 -2.27 -21.46
N LYS A 20 -15.18 -1.02 -21.03
CA LYS A 20 -14.87 0.12 -21.91
C LYS A 20 -13.56 -0.05 -22.69
N ASN A 21 -12.62 -0.84 -22.19
CA ASN A 21 -11.37 -1.18 -22.88
C ASN A 21 -11.55 -2.24 -23.98
N GLY A 22 -12.73 -2.87 -24.09
CA GLY A 22 -13.08 -3.88 -25.08
C GLY A 22 -12.91 -5.34 -24.63
N GLU A 23 -12.42 -5.59 -23.42
CA GLU A 23 -12.36 -6.95 -22.85
C GLU A 23 -13.75 -7.43 -22.43
N THR A 24 -14.00 -8.74 -22.53
CA THR A 24 -15.28 -9.33 -22.11
C THR A 24 -15.09 -10.40 -21.04
N TYR A 25 -15.92 -10.37 -19.99
CA TYR A 25 -15.92 -11.33 -18.90
C TYR A 25 -17.22 -12.12 -18.92
N ASN A 26 -17.13 -13.44 -19.03
CA ASN A 26 -18.28 -14.34 -18.99
C ASN A 26 -18.22 -15.21 -17.72
N GLY A 27 -19.16 -15.02 -16.81
CA GLY A 27 -19.18 -15.74 -15.53
C GLY A 27 -20.50 -15.59 -14.78
N GLU A 28 -20.60 -16.23 -13.62
CA GLU A 28 -21.78 -16.16 -12.75
C GLU A 28 -21.73 -14.95 -11.83
N LEU A 29 -22.78 -14.12 -11.82
CA LEU A 29 -22.86 -12.97 -10.92
C LEU A 29 -23.06 -13.41 -9.47
N VAL A 30 -22.11 -13.11 -8.60
CA VAL A 30 -22.17 -13.42 -7.16
C VAL A 30 -22.84 -12.29 -6.38
N ALA A 31 -22.43 -11.04 -6.64
CA ALA A 31 -22.91 -9.87 -5.91
C ALA A 31 -22.84 -8.61 -6.76
N CYS A 32 -23.70 -7.63 -6.46
CA CYS A 32 -23.70 -6.29 -7.03
C CYS A 32 -24.00 -5.26 -5.93
N ASP A 33 -23.24 -4.17 -5.87
CA ASP A 33 -23.46 -3.07 -4.93
C ASP A 33 -24.31 -1.93 -5.52
N ASN A 34 -24.41 -0.81 -4.80
CA ASN A 34 -25.17 0.38 -5.25
C ASN A 34 -24.49 1.15 -6.40
N TRP A 35 -23.20 0.93 -6.64
CA TRP A 35 -22.40 1.59 -7.69
C TRP A 35 -22.24 0.72 -8.94
N MET A 36 -22.98 -0.40 -9.00
CA MET A 36 -22.87 -1.42 -10.06
C MET A 36 -21.48 -2.07 -10.14
N ASN A 37 -20.72 -2.08 -9.05
CA ASN A 37 -19.57 -2.97 -8.95
C ASN A 37 -20.11 -4.40 -8.81
N ILE A 38 -19.55 -5.32 -9.60
CA ILE A 38 -20.02 -6.70 -9.68
C ILE A 38 -18.90 -7.68 -9.36
N SER A 39 -19.22 -8.73 -8.61
CA SER A 39 -18.32 -9.87 -8.39
C SER A 39 -18.81 -11.05 -9.21
N LEU A 40 -17.95 -11.62 -10.06
CA LEU A 40 -18.26 -12.78 -10.88
C LEU A 40 -17.41 -13.98 -10.45
N ARG A 41 -17.96 -15.19 -10.56
CA ARG A 41 -17.27 -16.46 -10.29
C ARG A 41 -17.18 -17.33 -11.53
N GLY A 42 -16.11 -18.13 -11.63
CA GLY A 42 -15.92 -19.10 -12.71
C GLY A 42 -15.82 -18.43 -14.08
N VAL A 43 -14.98 -17.40 -14.17
CA VAL A 43 -15.05 -16.39 -15.24
C VAL A 43 -14.11 -16.73 -16.38
N ILE A 44 -14.59 -16.55 -17.61
CA ILE A 44 -13.77 -16.55 -18.82
C ILE A 44 -13.61 -15.10 -19.26
N CYS A 45 -12.41 -14.55 -19.10
CA CYS A 45 -12.03 -13.28 -19.71
C CYS A 45 -11.60 -13.52 -21.16
N THR A 46 -12.05 -12.66 -22.07
CA THR A 46 -11.63 -12.65 -23.48
C THR A 46 -11.00 -11.31 -23.80
N SER A 47 -9.86 -11.34 -24.51
CA SER A 47 -9.15 -10.14 -24.95
C SER A 47 -10.01 -9.27 -25.85
N ARG A 48 -9.66 -7.98 -25.96
CA ARG A 48 -10.28 -7.05 -26.91
C ARG A 48 -10.30 -7.58 -28.35
N ASP A 49 -9.24 -8.28 -28.75
CA ASP A 49 -9.08 -8.80 -30.12
C ASP A 49 -9.80 -10.15 -30.33
N GLY A 50 -10.34 -10.76 -29.26
CA GLY A 50 -11.08 -12.03 -29.32
C GLY A 50 -10.19 -13.27 -29.54
N ASP A 51 -8.87 -13.11 -29.49
CA ASP A 51 -7.89 -14.16 -29.79
C ASP A 51 -7.41 -14.93 -28.54
N ARG A 52 -7.62 -14.38 -27.34
CA ARG A 52 -7.11 -14.93 -26.08
C ARG A 52 -8.21 -15.06 -25.05
N PHE A 53 -8.15 -16.16 -24.30
CA PHE A 53 -9.13 -16.52 -23.29
C PHE A 53 -8.42 -16.92 -22.00
N TRP A 54 -8.89 -16.41 -20.86
CA TRP A 54 -8.34 -16.70 -19.54
C TRP A 54 -9.44 -17.18 -18.60
N LYS A 55 -9.15 -18.26 -17.86
CA LYS A 55 -10.05 -18.76 -16.81
C LYS A 55 -9.64 -18.16 -15.47
N LEU A 56 -10.53 -17.42 -14.84
CA LEU A 56 -10.36 -16.80 -13.54
C LEU A 56 -11.34 -17.43 -12.55
N ALA A 57 -10.88 -17.75 -11.33
CA ALA A 57 -11.75 -18.33 -10.31
C ALA A 57 -12.82 -17.32 -9.84
N GLU A 58 -12.43 -16.07 -9.64
CA GLU A 58 -13.28 -14.96 -9.21
C GLU A 58 -12.71 -13.64 -9.74
N VAL A 59 -13.56 -12.66 -10.03
CA VAL A 59 -13.16 -11.30 -10.40
C VAL A 59 -14.17 -10.29 -9.87
N THR A 60 -13.69 -9.14 -9.40
CA THR A 60 -14.53 -7.98 -9.09
C THR A 60 -14.29 -6.91 -10.15
N ILE A 61 -15.37 -6.43 -10.76
CA ILE A 61 -15.35 -5.42 -11.82
C ILE A 61 -16.01 -4.15 -11.27
N ARG A 62 -15.30 -3.04 -11.35
CA ARG A 62 -15.83 -1.72 -10.97
C ARG A 62 -16.88 -1.26 -11.99
N GLY A 63 -18.05 -0.83 -11.51
CA GLY A 63 -19.20 -0.48 -12.34
C GLY A 63 -18.93 0.63 -13.36
N ASN A 64 -18.06 1.58 -13.00
CA ASN A 64 -17.64 2.66 -13.90
C ASN A 64 -16.87 2.19 -15.14
N ASN A 65 -16.27 0.99 -15.11
CA ASN A 65 -15.52 0.41 -16.22
C ASN A 65 -16.41 -0.42 -17.16
N ILE A 66 -17.65 -0.72 -16.76
CA ILE A 66 -18.60 -1.50 -17.55
C ILE A 66 -19.13 -0.65 -18.71
N LYS A 67 -19.14 -1.23 -19.91
CA LYS A 67 -19.75 -0.63 -21.10
C LYS A 67 -21.18 -1.16 -21.27
N TYR A 68 -21.36 -2.48 -21.25
CA TYR A 68 -22.68 -3.10 -21.21
C TYR A 68 -22.63 -4.51 -20.61
N LEU A 69 -23.80 -5.01 -20.23
CA LEU A 69 -24.02 -6.35 -19.69
C LEU A 69 -25.02 -7.09 -20.58
N ARG A 70 -24.87 -8.41 -20.73
CA ARG A 70 -25.88 -9.30 -21.31
C ARG A 70 -26.38 -10.21 -20.21
N ILE A 71 -27.63 -10.00 -19.82
CA ILE A 71 -28.33 -10.75 -18.78
C ILE A 71 -29.28 -11.72 -19.49
N PRO A 72 -29.43 -12.98 -19.02
CA PRO A 72 -30.42 -13.91 -19.55
C PRO A 72 -31.85 -13.33 -19.46
N GLU A 73 -32.67 -13.59 -20.48
CA GLU A 73 -34.06 -13.08 -20.52
C GLU A 73 -34.90 -13.59 -19.35
N GLU A 74 -34.60 -14.78 -18.82
CA GLU A 74 -35.27 -15.39 -17.66
C GLU A 74 -35.22 -14.49 -16.41
N VAL A 75 -34.18 -13.66 -16.25
CA VAL A 75 -34.04 -12.75 -15.11
C VAL A 75 -34.98 -11.55 -15.24
N ILE A 76 -35.29 -11.13 -16.48
CA ILE A 76 -36.12 -9.95 -16.76
C ILE A 76 -37.53 -10.15 -16.19
N ASP A 77 -38.05 -11.38 -16.30
CA ASP A 77 -39.38 -11.74 -15.83
C ASP A 77 -39.45 -11.92 -14.29
N MET A 78 -38.29 -12.07 -13.63
CA MET A 78 -38.20 -12.21 -12.17
C MET A 78 -38.09 -10.87 -11.44
N VAL A 79 -37.92 -9.75 -12.14
CA VAL A 79 -37.77 -8.44 -11.49
C VAL A 79 -39.14 -7.98 -10.97
N PRO A 80 -39.28 -7.74 -9.65
CA PRO A 80 -40.52 -7.17 -9.13
C PRO A 80 -40.76 -5.79 -9.76
N VAL A 81 -41.96 -5.58 -10.28
CA VAL A 81 -42.39 -4.26 -10.76
C VAL A 81 -42.53 -3.37 -9.53
N GLU A 82 -41.55 -2.50 -9.30
CA GLU A 82 -41.64 -1.49 -8.25
C GLU A 82 -42.76 -0.50 -8.60
N GLU A 83 -43.90 -0.59 -7.90
CA GLU A 83 -44.95 0.44 -7.93
C GLU A 83 -44.41 1.70 -7.24
N GLU A 84 -44.45 2.84 -7.96
CA GLU A 84 -44.12 4.17 -7.44
C GLU A 84 -45.03 4.52 -6.25
N THR A 85 -44.57 4.28 -5.02
CA THR A 85 -45.17 4.91 -3.84
C THR A 85 -44.66 6.34 -3.71
N ARG A 86 -45.34 7.24 -4.43
CA ARG A 86 -45.41 8.67 -4.11
C ARG A 86 -46.12 8.84 -2.77
N GLY A 87 -45.50 9.52 -1.81
CA GLY A 87 -46.19 9.91 -0.57
C GLY A 87 -45.31 10.63 0.45
N LEU A 88 -45.08 11.93 0.25
CA LEU A 88 -44.62 12.86 1.28
C LEU A 88 -45.72 13.05 2.35
N SER A 89 -45.38 12.92 3.64
CA SER A 89 -45.80 13.85 4.73
C SER A 89 -45.28 13.41 6.12
N PRO A 90 -45.17 14.34 7.11
CA PRO A 90 -44.02 14.42 8.03
C PRO A 90 -44.37 14.36 9.54
N VAL A 91 -43.32 14.38 10.38
CA VAL A 91 -43.29 14.69 11.85
C VAL A 91 -43.85 13.55 12.73
N VAL A 92 -43.17 13.04 13.78
CA VAL A 92 -42.97 13.66 15.10
C VAL A 92 -41.80 12.98 15.84
N ILE A 93 -40.95 13.81 16.44
CA ILE A 93 -39.99 13.49 17.50
C ILE A 93 -40.80 13.26 18.79
N ASP A 94 -40.70 12.09 19.42
CA ASP A 94 -41.11 11.95 20.82
C ASP A 94 -39.99 11.30 21.64
N LEU A 95 -39.70 11.97 22.75
CA LEU A 95 -38.52 11.85 23.58
C LEU A 95 -39.02 11.73 25.03
N GLY A 96 -39.02 10.51 25.57
CA GLY A 96 -39.17 10.25 27.00
C GLY A 96 -39.93 8.95 27.30
N ARG A 97 -39.71 8.22 28.40
CA ARG A 97 -38.78 8.34 29.53
C ARG A 97 -39.00 7.11 30.44
N LYS A 98 -37.89 6.48 30.87
CA LYS A 98 -37.64 5.78 32.16
C LYS A 98 -38.14 4.34 32.44
N GLN A 99 -37.21 3.66 33.13
CA GLN A 99 -37.33 2.64 34.21
C GLN A 99 -37.29 1.19 33.70
N GLY A 100 -36.38 0.29 34.09
CA GLY A 100 -35.30 0.27 35.07
C GLY A 100 -35.13 -1.17 35.58
N ARG A 101 -33.87 -1.55 35.91
CA ARG A 101 -33.49 -2.43 37.03
C ARG A 101 -33.32 -3.96 36.81
N PHE A 102 -32.03 -4.36 36.86
CA PHE A 102 -31.41 -5.53 37.54
C PHE A 102 -31.73 -6.99 37.13
N GLY A 103 -30.64 -7.77 36.98
CA GLY A 103 -30.43 -8.94 37.86
C GLY A 103 -30.22 -10.32 37.24
N MET A 104 -28.94 -10.69 37.06
CA MET A 104 -28.29 -11.95 37.50
C MET A 104 -28.87 -13.36 37.20
N MET A 105 -27.98 -14.16 36.59
CA MET A 105 -27.51 -15.51 37.02
C MET A 105 -28.38 -16.77 36.73
N GLY A 106 -27.76 -17.74 36.03
CA GLY A 106 -27.66 -19.11 36.58
C GLY A 106 -28.10 -20.30 35.72
N SER A 107 -27.16 -20.83 34.91
CA SER A 107 -26.65 -22.22 34.90
C SER A 107 -27.49 -23.47 34.54
N ARG A 108 -26.74 -24.40 33.89
CA ARG A 108 -26.91 -25.86 33.63
C ARG A 108 -27.68 -26.22 32.36
N GLY A 109 -27.18 -27.03 31.42
CA GLY A 109 -26.05 -27.99 31.40
C GLY A 109 -26.54 -29.29 30.75
N GLY A 110 -25.85 -29.79 29.71
CA GLY A 110 -26.16 -31.06 29.04
C GLY A 110 -24.97 -31.53 28.19
N PHE A 111 -24.53 -32.77 28.41
CA PHE A 111 -23.21 -33.33 28.15
C PHE A 111 -23.34 -34.61 27.28
N LEU A 112 -22.35 -34.87 26.41
CA LEU A 112 -21.84 -36.17 25.86
C LEU A 112 -22.16 -36.62 24.41
N PRO A 113 -21.30 -37.48 23.78
CA PRO A 113 -19.93 -37.90 24.13
C PRO A 113 -18.91 -37.90 22.96
N ARG A 114 -17.64 -38.13 23.34
CA ARG A 114 -16.44 -38.35 22.52
C ARG A 114 -16.01 -39.83 22.62
N GLU A 115 -15.33 -40.30 21.57
CA GLU A 115 -14.38 -41.45 21.46
C GLU A 115 -14.84 -42.73 20.74
N ALA A 116 -14.28 -43.00 19.54
CA ALA A 116 -13.43 -44.17 19.26
C ALA A 116 -12.91 -44.22 17.79
N LEU A 117 -11.62 -44.58 17.65
CA LEU A 117 -10.80 -44.90 16.45
C LEU A 117 -10.33 -43.73 15.57
N GLY A 118 -9.05 -43.57 15.24
CA GLY A 118 -7.87 -44.40 15.49
C GLY A 118 -6.62 -43.75 14.89
N SER A 119 -5.49 -43.93 15.57
CA SER A 119 -4.19 -43.32 15.30
C SER A 119 -3.45 -43.94 14.11
N THR A 120 -2.85 -43.12 13.25
CA THR A 120 -1.49 -43.36 12.72
C THR A 120 -0.70 -42.05 12.70
N LYS A 121 0.50 -42.12 13.29
CA LYS A 121 1.46 -41.04 13.47
C LYS A 121 2.12 -40.66 12.14
N GLY A 122 2.22 -39.36 11.88
CA GLY A 122 3.13 -38.74 10.92
C GLY A 122 3.44 -37.32 11.40
N SER A 123 4.59 -37.18 12.06
CA SER A 123 5.09 -35.94 12.68
C SER A 123 5.60 -34.96 11.64
N PHE A 124 4.97 -33.79 11.48
CA PHE A 124 5.64 -32.52 11.16
C PHE A 124 4.85 -31.39 11.84
N GLY A 125 5.56 -30.62 12.66
CA GLY A 125 5.02 -29.78 13.74
C GLY A 125 4.15 -28.63 13.27
N ALA A 126 3.05 -28.44 14.01
CA ALA A 126 2.26 -27.23 14.02
C ALA A 126 3.15 -26.03 14.39
N MET A 127 3.28 -25.09 13.46
CA MET A 127 3.89 -23.80 13.69
C MET A 127 3.01 -23.03 14.67
N LEU A 128 3.62 -22.63 15.79
CA LEU A 128 3.01 -21.79 16.82
C LEU A 128 2.42 -20.54 16.16
N LYS A 129 1.13 -20.31 16.42
CA LYS A 129 0.42 -19.07 16.10
C LYS A 129 1.06 -17.96 16.93
N SER A 130 1.73 -17.00 16.28
CA SER A 130 2.18 -15.79 16.97
C SER A 130 0.96 -14.98 17.38
N GLU A 131 0.73 -14.86 18.68
CA GLU A 131 -0.18 -13.86 19.21
C GLU A 131 0.43 -12.48 18.94
N GLY A 132 -0.14 -11.76 17.96
CA GLY A 132 0.34 -10.42 17.57
C GLY A 132 0.06 -9.98 16.14
N ASP A 133 -0.72 -10.72 15.35
CA ASP A 133 -1.15 -10.23 14.04
C ASP A 133 -2.26 -9.18 14.23
N ASP A 134 -1.84 -7.91 14.37
CA ASP A 134 -2.73 -6.74 14.33
C ASP A 134 -3.70 -6.87 13.15
N GLU A 135 -4.99 -6.61 13.34
CA GLU A 135 -5.99 -6.65 12.24
C GLU A 135 -5.59 -5.74 11.05
N ALA A 136 -4.78 -4.71 11.32
CA ALA A 136 -4.16 -3.83 10.33
C ALA A 136 -3.06 -4.51 9.47
N SER A 137 -2.24 -5.41 10.03
CA SER A 137 -1.21 -6.13 9.27
C SER A 137 -1.81 -7.20 8.35
N VAL A 138 -2.92 -7.80 8.79
CA VAL A 138 -3.73 -8.71 7.97
C VAL A 138 -4.37 -7.94 6.81
N ARG A 139 -4.95 -6.75 7.05
CA ARG A 139 -5.47 -5.89 5.97
C ARG A 139 -4.38 -5.37 5.02
N ALA A 140 -3.19 -5.02 5.52
CA ALA A 140 -2.08 -4.55 4.69
C ALA A 140 -1.58 -5.60 3.68
N ASN A 141 -1.68 -6.89 4.02
CA ASN A 141 -1.39 -7.98 3.07
C ASN A 141 -2.53 -8.25 2.08
N ILE A 142 -3.77 -7.89 2.43
CA ILE A 142 -4.94 -8.09 1.57
C ILE A 142 -5.07 -6.96 0.56
N ASP A 143 -4.79 -5.72 0.99
CA ASP A 143 -5.01 -4.53 0.19
C ASP A 143 -3.81 -3.57 0.27
N PHE A 144 -2.89 -3.73 -0.68
CA PHE A 144 -1.69 -2.91 -0.75
C PHE A 144 -2.04 -1.45 -1.03
N CYS A 145 -1.82 -0.58 -0.03
CA CYS A 145 -2.06 0.86 -0.12
C CYS A 145 -3.49 1.23 -0.56
N GLY A 146 -4.51 0.45 -0.18
CA GLY A 146 -5.90 0.75 -0.54
C GLY A 146 -6.20 0.56 -2.04
N PHE A 147 -5.43 -0.27 -2.74
CA PHE A 147 -5.64 -0.58 -4.16
C PHE A 147 -6.98 -1.27 -4.45
N LEU A 148 -7.47 -2.12 -3.55
CA LEU A 148 -8.77 -2.78 -3.62
C LEU A 148 -9.88 -1.95 -2.96
N ALA A 149 -9.55 -1.14 -1.95
CA ALA A 149 -10.51 -0.31 -1.25
C ALA A 149 -11.26 0.59 -2.23
N GLU A 150 -12.58 0.70 -2.02
CA GLU A 150 -13.42 1.61 -2.78
C GLU A 150 -12.95 3.05 -2.55
N SER A 151 -12.26 3.62 -3.53
CA SER A 151 -11.90 5.03 -3.55
C SER A 151 -12.76 5.77 -4.55
N GLU A 152 -13.43 6.84 -4.10
CA GLU A 152 -14.07 7.82 -4.98
C GLU A 152 -13.05 8.52 -5.89
N HIS A 153 -11.77 8.47 -5.51
CA HIS A 153 -10.68 9.13 -6.21
C HIS A 153 -9.95 8.19 -7.19
N ALA A 154 -9.48 8.76 -8.30
CA ALA A 154 -8.65 8.05 -9.25
C ALA A 154 -7.26 7.75 -8.68
N MET A 155 -6.63 6.68 -9.16
CA MET A 155 -5.21 6.41 -8.90
C MET A 155 -4.34 7.25 -9.84
N TYR A 156 -3.32 7.91 -9.29
CA TYR A 156 -2.42 8.78 -10.05
C TYR A 156 -1.01 8.21 -10.14
N VAL A 157 -0.33 8.53 -11.23
CA VAL A 157 1.07 8.20 -11.46
C VAL A 157 1.74 9.37 -12.17
N GLY A 158 2.98 9.69 -11.79
CA GLY A 158 3.76 10.74 -12.41
C GLY A 158 4.18 10.38 -13.84
N VAL A 159 4.23 11.40 -14.71
CA VAL A 159 4.61 11.28 -16.12
C VAL A 159 5.81 12.19 -16.41
N PRO A 160 6.86 11.72 -17.10
CA PRO A 160 7.07 10.35 -17.60
C PRO A 160 7.38 9.35 -16.48
N SER A 161 7.58 9.80 -15.24
CA SER A 161 7.80 8.93 -14.09
C SER A 161 7.30 9.52 -12.77
N ASN A 162 7.11 8.70 -11.73
CA ASN A 162 6.83 9.20 -10.38
C ASN A 162 7.92 10.15 -9.86
N ALA A 163 9.19 9.95 -10.25
CA ALA A 163 10.27 10.85 -9.88
C ALA A 163 10.10 12.26 -10.47
N SER A 164 9.41 12.37 -11.62
CA SER A 164 9.17 13.64 -12.30
C SER A 164 8.28 14.59 -11.50
N VAL A 165 7.44 14.06 -10.59
CA VAL A 165 6.63 14.88 -9.68
C VAL A 165 7.55 15.67 -8.74
N CYS A 166 8.48 15.00 -8.07
CA CYS A 166 9.45 15.65 -7.18
C CYS A 166 10.36 16.61 -7.94
N THR A 167 10.91 16.20 -9.09
CA THR A 167 11.76 17.08 -9.91
C THR A 167 11.02 18.34 -10.36
N GLY A 168 9.73 18.21 -10.72
CA GLY A 168 8.90 19.36 -11.09
C GLY A 168 8.65 20.34 -9.94
N MET A 169 8.53 19.85 -8.70
CA MET A 169 8.37 20.71 -7.52
C MET A 169 9.65 21.45 -7.14
N CYS A 170 10.83 20.94 -7.50
CA CYS A 170 12.13 21.55 -7.19
C CYS A 170 12.57 22.65 -8.16
N VAL A 171 11.74 23.04 -9.15
CA VAL A 171 12.11 24.06 -10.14
C VAL A 171 12.31 25.42 -9.44
N GLY A 172 13.50 25.99 -9.57
CA GLY A 172 13.87 27.27 -8.94
C GLY A 172 14.30 27.13 -7.48
N ILE A 173 14.53 25.91 -6.98
CA ILE A 173 15.06 25.62 -5.65
C ILE A 173 16.50 25.14 -5.78
N ASP A 174 17.41 25.67 -4.96
CA ASP A 174 18.78 25.18 -4.88
C ASP A 174 18.81 23.82 -4.17
N VAL A 175 19.06 22.76 -4.94
CA VAL A 175 19.12 21.39 -4.42
C VAL A 175 20.57 20.92 -4.34
N ILE A 176 21.00 20.55 -3.14
CA ILE A 176 22.31 19.97 -2.88
C ILE A 176 22.17 18.44 -2.80
N HIS A 177 22.81 17.73 -3.73
CA HIS A 177 22.81 16.28 -3.81
C HIS A 177 24.04 15.67 -3.12
N ASP A 178 24.01 14.36 -2.87
CA ASP A 178 25.12 13.58 -2.30
C ASP A 178 25.63 14.07 -0.93
N VAL A 179 24.76 14.77 -0.20
CA VAL A 179 25.00 15.28 1.14
C VAL A 179 23.99 14.67 2.12
N LYS A 180 24.49 14.20 3.25
CA LYS A 180 23.71 13.69 4.37
C LYS A 180 23.89 14.61 5.58
N VAL A 181 22.78 15.18 6.06
CA VAL A 181 22.73 15.88 7.35
C VAL A 181 22.77 14.83 8.45
N THR A 182 23.75 14.92 9.35
CA THR A 182 23.95 13.98 10.46
C THR A 182 23.70 14.59 11.83
N GLY A 183 23.61 15.92 11.90
CA GLY A 183 23.39 16.63 13.16
C GLY A 183 23.01 18.08 12.91
N MET A 184 22.53 18.72 13.97
CA MET A 184 22.12 20.11 13.97
C MET A 184 22.45 20.71 15.34
N ARG A 185 22.79 21.99 15.38
CA ARG A 185 22.87 22.77 16.63
C ARG A 185 22.34 24.17 16.44
N ARG A 186 22.10 24.86 17.55
CA ARG A 186 21.85 26.30 17.60
C ARG A 186 23.18 27.04 17.65
N SER A 187 23.34 28.05 16.79
CA SER A 187 24.46 28.99 16.87
C SER A 187 24.20 30.06 17.93
N ALA A 188 25.22 30.85 18.26
CA ALA A 188 25.10 31.91 19.28
C ALA A 188 24.10 33.01 18.90
N SER A 189 23.81 33.20 17.60
CA SER A 189 22.79 34.13 17.11
C SER A 189 21.37 33.58 17.19
N GLY A 190 21.21 32.31 17.56
CA GLY A 190 19.94 31.62 17.46
C GLY A 190 19.57 31.28 16.01
N ALA A 191 20.55 31.01 15.14
CA ALA A 191 20.33 30.32 13.88
C ALA A 191 20.65 28.83 14.01
N TRP A 192 20.38 28.05 12.97
CA TRP A 192 20.65 26.61 12.88
C TRP A 192 21.89 26.35 12.04
N ALA A 193 22.88 25.67 12.63
CA ALA A 193 24.03 25.14 11.91
C ALA A 193 23.85 23.63 11.73
N LEU A 194 24.08 23.13 10.51
CA LEU A 194 23.93 21.72 10.17
C LEU A 194 25.30 21.04 10.10
N THR A 195 25.41 19.86 10.69
CA THR A 195 26.55 18.98 10.47
C THR A 195 26.23 18.09 9.27
N VAL A 196 27.02 18.23 8.20
CA VAL A 196 26.82 17.55 6.93
C VAL A 196 27.99 16.63 6.60
N SER A 197 27.70 15.50 5.96
CA SER A 197 28.71 14.54 5.46
C SER A 197 28.40 14.18 4.01
N GLY A 198 29.41 14.03 3.17
CA GLY A 198 29.23 13.71 1.75
C GLY A 198 30.49 13.07 1.15
N GLY A 199 30.32 12.17 0.19
CA GLY A 199 31.41 11.64 -0.65
C GLY A 199 32.60 10.98 0.08
N GLY A 200 32.41 10.47 1.29
CA GLY A 200 33.50 9.89 2.11
C GLY A 200 34.41 10.92 2.80
N ALA A 201 34.09 12.20 2.73
CA ALA A 201 34.77 13.26 3.48
C ALA A 201 34.32 13.30 4.94
N SER A 202 35.18 13.84 5.82
CA SER A 202 34.83 14.13 7.21
C SER A 202 33.63 15.07 7.29
N ALA A 203 32.83 14.93 8.35
CA ALA A 203 31.69 15.82 8.56
C ALA A 203 32.15 17.28 8.67
N VAL A 204 31.45 18.17 7.95
CA VAL A 204 31.72 19.61 7.92
C VAL A 204 30.48 20.34 8.41
N GLU A 205 30.67 21.54 8.92
CA GLU A 205 29.60 22.44 9.30
C GLU A 205 29.11 23.26 8.11
N SER A 206 27.79 23.39 8.00
CA SER A 206 27.16 24.28 7.02
C SER A 206 27.26 25.75 7.45
N GLU A 207 26.79 26.62 6.57
CA GLU A 207 26.39 27.97 6.97
C GLU A 207 25.17 27.95 7.92
N ASP A 208 24.93 29.09 8.57
CA ASP A 208 23.82 29.28 9.50
C ASP A 208 22.50 29.51 8.71
N PHE A 209 21.48 28.72 9.05
CA PHE A 209 20.12 28.85 8.53
C PHE A 209 19.22 29.50 9.56
N ALA A 210 18.44 30.47 9.13
CA ALA A 210 17.49 31.15 10.02
C ALA A 210 16.40 30.15 10.52
N ALA A 211 16.03 29.21 9.67
CA ALA A 211 14.91 28.29 9.81
C ALA A 211 15.27 26.90 9.29
N VAL A 212 14.71 25.84 9.86
CA VAL A 212 14.88 24.48 9.32
C VAL A 212 13.56 23.73 9.27
N VAL A 213 13.32 23.07 8.13
CA VAL A 213 12.24 22.09 7.94
C VAL A 213 12.86 20.72 7.73
N ILE A 214 12.53 19.76 8.60
CA ILE A 214 13.00 18.38 8.50
C ILE A 214 11.91 17.55 7.80
N ALA A 215 12.18 17.15 6.56
CA ALA A 215 11.28 16.33 5.73
C ALA A 215 11.93 14.98 5.37
N SER A 216 12.34 14.20 6.38
CA SER A 216 13.07 12.94 6.23
C SER A 216 12.21 11.76 6.69
N HIS A 217 12.16 10.68 5.91
CA HIS A 217 11.50 9.43 6.31
C HIS A 217 12.08 8.83 7.61
N ASP A 218 13.34 9.11 7.93
CA ASP A 218 13.96 8.74 9.20
C ASP A 218 13.75 9.87 10.22
N ALA A 219 12.92 9.58 11.23
CA ALA A 219 12.58 10.51 12.30
C ALA A 219 13.73 10.78 13.30
N SER A 220 14.89 10.11 13.17
CA SER A 220 16.02 10.30 14.09
C SER A 220 16.58 11.72 14.06
N LEU A 221 16.68 12.33 12.88
CA LEU A 221 17.16 13.70 12.75
C LEU A 221 16.19 14.69 13.41
N ALA A 222 14.87 14.46 13.24
CA ALA A 222 13.84 15.23 13.91
C ALA A 222 13.94 15.08 15.44
N ALA A 223 14.12 13.86 15.95
CA ALA A 223 14.31 13.61 17.38
C ALA A 223 15.51 14.39 17.94
N SER A 224 16.66 14.34 17.26
CA SER A 224 17.86 15.06 17.68
C SER A 224 17.67 16.58 17.63
N ALA A 225 17.02 17.12 16.59
CA ALA A 225 16.74 18.55 16.50
C ALA A 225 15.79 19.04 17.61
N VAL A 226 14.78 18.24 17.94
CA VAL A 226 13.85 18.54 19.05
C VAL A 226 14.58 18.48 20.40
N GLN A 227 15.54 17.57 20.59
CA GLN A 227 16.38 17.55 21.81
C GLN A 227 17.25 18.80 21.94
N VAL A 228 17.79 19.30 20.84
CA VAL A 228 18.52 20.58 20.82
C VAL A 228 17.59 21.72 21.26
N ALA A 229 16.37 21.79 20.74
CA ALA A 229 15.38 22.77 21.17
C ALA A 229 15.03 22.62 22.66
N ALA A 230 14.87 21.40 23.16
CA ALA A 230 14.57 21.12 24.57
C ALA A 230 15.66 21.64 25.52
N SER A 231 16.94 21.54 25.12
CA SER A 231 18.07 21.98 25.94
C SER A 231 18.14 23.50 26.16
N ASP A 232 17.49 24.26 25.29
CA ASP A 232 17.41 25.74 25.31
C ASP A 232 16.06 26.23 25.87
N ALA A 233 15.18 25.32 26.27
CA ALA A 233 13.82 25.62 26.70
C ALA A 233 13.68 25.73 28.22
N ASP A 234 12.67 26.48 28.66
CA ASP A 234 12.23 26.46 30.06
C ASP A 234 11.78 25.05 30.47
N VAL A 235 11.93 24.71 31.75
CA VAL A 235 11.72 23.36 32.31
C VAL A 235 10.40 22.70 31.87
N GLN A 236 9.29 23.44 31.85
CA GLN A 236 7.99 22.89 31.45
C GLN A 236 7.90 22.59 29.95
N VAL A 237 8.53 23.42 29.11
CA VAL A 237 8.57 23.23 27.66
C VAL A 237 9.56 22.13 27.30
N ALA A 238 10.73 22.11 27.96
CA ALA A 238 11.75 21.07 27.80
C ALA A 238 11.16 19.67 27.96
N GLY A 239 10.39 19.41 29.04
CA GLY A 239 9.78 18.09 29.26
C GLY A 239 8.79 17.66 28.16
N ARG A 240 8.07 18.60 27.54
CA ARG A 240 7.18 18.30 26.40
C ARG A 240 7.96 17.99 25.13
N LEU A 241 9.05 18.73 24.89
CA LEU A 241 9.93 18.52 23.73
C LEU A 241 10.71 17.20 23.86
N GLU A 242 11.17 16.84 25.05
CA GLU A 242 11.81 15.55 25.32
C GLU A 242 10.88 14.37 25.04
N GLU A 243 9.62 14.46 25.47
CA GLU A 243 8.61 13.45 25.16
C GLU A 243 8.32 13.36 23.65
N LEU A 244 8.26 14.50 22.95
CA LEU A 244 8.12 14.51 21.49
C LEU A 244 9.32 13.86 20.79
N ALA A 245 10.54 14.18 21.21
CA ALA A 245 11.75 13.56 20.68
C ALA A 245 11.75 12.04 20.90
N ARG A 246 11.30 11.58 22.08
CA ARG A 246 11.15 10.16 22.40
C ARG A 246 10.16 9.47 21.45
N ARG A 247 9.05 10.12 21.11
CA ARG A 247 8.09 9.59 20.12
C ARG A 247 8.71 9.43 18.73
N PHE A 248 9.50 10.40 18.28
CA PHE A 248 10.23 10.29 17.02
C PHE A 248 11.26 9.15 17.02
N GLN A 249 11.97 8.94 18.13
CA GLN A 249 12.87 7.79 18.27
C GLN A 249 12.11 6.46 18.22
N GLN A 250 10.98 6.39 18.93
CA GLN A 250 10.12 5.20 18.92
C GLN A 250 9.57 4.91 17.52
N GLN A 251 9.14 5.95 16.78
CA GLN A 251 8.69 5.82 15.40
C GLN A 251 9.72 5.13 14.51
N ARG A 252 11.00 5.52 14.64
CA ARG A 252 12.09 4.92 13.86
C ARG A 252 12.39 3.47 14.22
N GLN A 253 12.29 3.12 15.52
CA GLN A 253 12.70 1.81 16.03
C GLN A 253 11.61 0.76 15.87
N GLU A 254 10.35 1.14 16.09
CA GLU A 254 9.25 0.19 16.27
C GLU A 254 8.19 0.27 15.16
N ARG A 255 8.16 1.35 14.38
CA ARG A 255 7.06 1.64 13.45
C ARG A 255 7.51 1.77 11.99
N THR A 256 8.58 1.07 11.60
CA THR A 256 9.01 0.99 10.19
C THR A 256 8.90 -0.45 9.65
N GLU A 257 8.35 -0.60 8.46
CA GLU A 257 8.26 -1.88 7.76
C GLU A 257 9.21 -1.90 6.56
N PRO A 258 10.12 -2.89 6.47
CA PRO A 258 10.95 -3.05 5.29
C PRO A 258 10.15 -3.69 4.15
N CYS A 259 10.52 -3.39 2.92
CA CYS A 259 10.01 -4.11 1.75
C CYS A 259 11.09 -4.24 0.68
N PHE A 260 10.87 -5.14 -0.28
CA PHE A 260 11.64 -5.21 -1.50
C PHE A 260 10.76 -4.81 -2.69
N THR A 261 11.28 -3.96 -3.56
CA THR A 261 10.69 -3.76 -4.89
C THR A 261 11.47 -4.59 -5.89
N TRP A 262 10.77 -5.43 -6.63
CA TRP A 262 11.33 -6.27 -7.70
C TRP A 262 10.99 -5.67 -9.05
N SER A 263 11.93 -5.74 -9.98
CA SER A 263 11.75 -5.38 -11.38
C SER A 263 12.18 -6.55 -12.25
N GLY A 264 11.29 -7.03 -13.11
CA GLY A 264 11.60 -8.07 -14.09
C GLY A 264 11.26 -7.62 -15.51
N PHE A 265 12.19 -7.87 -16.43
CA PHE A 265 12.04 -7.62 -17.85
C PHE A 265 11.69 -8.91 -18.54
N PHE A 266 10.48 -9.03 -19.06
CA PHE A 266 10.05 -10.21 -19.80
C PHE A 266 10.23 -10.03 -21.30
N PRO A 267 10.33 -11.13 -22.08
CA PRO A 267 10.29 -11.07 -23.54
C PRO A 267 9.00 -10.39 -24.04
N VAL A 268 9.09 -9.72 -25.19
CA VAL A 268 7.92 -9.13 -25.88
C VAL A 268 6.85 -10.21 -26.10
N GLY A 269 5.60 -9.86 -25.82
CA GLY A 269 4.44 -10.73 -25.90
C GLY A 269 4.05 -11.41 -24.59
N PHE A 270 4.90 -11.36 -23.55
CA PHE A 270 4.60 -11.91 -22.23
C PHE A 270 3.33 -11.30 -21.61
N SER A 271 3.26 -9.97 -21.58
CA SER A 271 2.18 -9.18 -21.00
C SER A 271 0.88 -9.39 -21.75
N ALA A 272 0.95 -9.65 -23.06
CA ALA A 272 -0.24 -9.95 -23.83
C ALA A 272 -0.87 -11.29 -23.41
N CYS A 273 -0.13 -12.19 -22.76
CA CYS A 273 -0.68 -13.43 -22.18
C CYS A 273 -1.24 -13.24 -20.77
N VAL A 274 -1.02 -12.09 -20.13
CA VAL A 274 -1.41 -11.83 -18.75
C VAL A 274 -2.50 -10.74 -18.74
N PRO A 275 -3.77 -11.02 -18.41
CA PRO A 275 -4.88 -10.08 -18.61
C PRO A 275 -5.05 -9.13 -17.42
N LEU A 276 -3.95 -8.57 -16.92
CA LEU A 276 -3.97 -7.63 -15.80
C LEU A 276 -2.87 -6.58 -15.97
N ASP A 277 -3.22 -5.34 -15.62
CA ASP A 277 -2.27 -4.23 -15.54
C ASP A 277 -1.64 -4.14 -14.15
N ALA A 278 -2.40 -4.51 -13.11
CA ALA A 278 -1.90 -4.65 -11.75
C ALA A 278 -2.79 -5.60 -10.93
N ALA A 279 -2.23 -6.17 -9.87
CA ALA A 279 -2.94 -7.02 -8.93
C ALA A 279 -2.30 -6.96 -7.54
N VAL A 280 -3.12 -7.12 -6.50
CA VAL A 280 -2.67 -7.53 -5.17
C VAL A 280 -2.65 -9.05 -5.10
N ALA A 281 -1.77 -9.61 -4.27
CA ALA A 281 -1.62 -11.06 -4.13
C ALA A 281 -1.82 -11.53 -2.67
N PRO A 282 -3.04 -11.48 -2.11
CA PRO A 282 -3.29 -11.84 -0.70
C PRO A 282 -2.91 -13.28 -0.36
N SER A 283 -2.93 -14.18 -1.34
CA SER A 283 -2.54 -15.59 -1.19
C SER A 283 -1.02 -15.81 -1.18
N SER A 284 -0.22 -14.78 -1.42
CA SER A 284 1.23 -14.88 -1.46
C SER A 284 1.84 -14.38 -0.15
N HIS A 285 2.72 -15.18 0.43
CA HIS A 285 3.53 -14.73 1.56
C HIS A 285 4.73 -13.89 1.13
N VAL A 286 5.01 -13.78 -0.17
CA VAL A 286 6.20 -13.11 -0.72
C VAL A 286 5.83 -11.82 -1.44
N ILE A 287 4.79 -11.82 -2.28
CA ILE A 287 4.37 -10.68 -3.10
C ILE A 287 3.12 -10.05 -2.50
N SER A 288 3.13 -8.73 -2.26
CA SER A 288 1.94 -7.98 -1.85
C SER A 288 1.23 -7.36 -3.05
N PHE A 289 2.00 -6.84 -4.01
CA PHE A 289 1.49 -6.12 -5.18
C PHE A 289 2.36 -6.37 -6.41
N VAL A 290 1.75 -6.36 -7.59
CA VAL A 290 2.43 -6.47 -8.89
C VAL A 290 1.74 -5.56 -9.91
N ALA A 291 2.53 -4.92 -10.77
CA ALA A 291 2.04 -4.04 -11.82
C ALA A 291 2.92 -4.09 -13.08
N ARG A 292 2.26 -4.07 -14.24
CA ARG A 292 2.86 -3.86 -15.56
C ARG A 292 3.22 -2.40 -15.72
N ASP A 293 4.48 -2.09 -15.98
CA ASP A 293 4.90 -0.69 -16.06
C ASP A 293 4.35 0.00 -17.32
N ALA A 294 4.26 -0.72 -18.44
CA ALA A 294 3.72 -0.21 -19.70
C ALA A 294 2.22 0.17 -19.65
N SER A 295 1.48 -0.26 -18.63
CA SER A 295 0.08 0.19 -18.42
C SER A 295 -0.01 1.64 -17.93
N LYS A 296 1.09 2.20 -17.42
CA LYS A 296 1.13 3.56 -16.86
C LYS A 296 1.35 4.58 -17.99
N PRO A 297 0.66 5.73 -17.97
CA PRO A 297 0.84 6.78 -18.97
C PRO A 297 2.30 7.23 -19.11
N GLY A 298 2.76 7.38 -20.36
CA GLY A 298 4.11 7.87 -20.67
C GLY A 298 5.25 6.87 -20.43
N ARG A 299 4.94 5.60 -20.12
CA ARG A 299 5.94 4.53 -20.06
C ARG A 299 6.09 3.87 -21.43
N PRO A 300 7.29 3.93 -22.05
CA PRO A 300 7.52 3.17 -23.28
C PRO A 300 7.60 1.67 -22.97
N VAL A 301 7.40 0.82 -23.98
CA VAL A 301 7.90 -0.56 -23.94
C VAL A 301 9.41 -0.46 -23.68
N THR A 302 9.84 -0.97 -22.54
CA THR A 302 11.17 -0.78 -21.99
C THR A 302 12.24 -1.45 -22.85
N ARG A 303 13.33 -0.73 -23.13
CA ARG A 303 14.56 -1.36 -23.66
C ARG A 303 15.30 -2.01 -22.50
N ALA A 304 15.65 -3.28 -22.63
CA ALA A 304 16.57 -3.98 -21.76
C ALA A 304 17.99 -3.38 -21.88
N CYS A 305 18.84 -3.65 -20.89
CA CYS A 305 20.19 -3.08 -20.76
C CYS A 305 21.12 -3.45 -21.92
N ASP A 306 20.81 -4.52 -22.64
CA ASP A 306 21.52 -5.06 -23.80
C ASP A 306 20.99 -4.53 -25.15
N GLY A 307 20.01 -3.62 -25.12
CA GLY A 307 19.37 -3.08 -26.32
C GLY A 307 18.20 -3.92 -26.85
N GLY A 308 17.84 -5.04 -26.19
CA GLY A 308 16.64 -5.81 -26.53
C GLY A 308 15.35 -5.10 -26.14
N GLU A 309 14.25 -5.34 -26.86
CA GLU A 309 12.92 -4.90 -26.45
C GLU A 309 12.36 -5.85 -25.37
N GLY A 310 11.79 -5.31 -24.31
CA GLY A 310 11.24 -6.11 -23.21
C GLY A 310 10.14 -5.40 -22.43
N GLU A 311 9.36 -6.20 -21.71
CA GLU A 311 8.18 -5.73 -20.99
C GLU A 311 8.46 -5.72 -19.49
N LEU A 312 8.51 -4.51 -18.91
CA LEU A 312 8.82 -4.33 -17.49
C LEU A 312 7.61 -4.57 -16.60
N TRP A 313 7.80 -5.45 -15.63
CA TRP A 313 6.90 -5.67 -14.51
C TRP A 313 7.59 -5.29 -13.20
N THR A 314 6.85 -4.63 -12.31
CA THR A 314 7.32 -4.28 -10.97
C THR A 314 6.45 -4.98 -9.94
N ALA A 315 7.07 -5.54 -8.92
CA ALA A 315 6.36 -6.14 -7.78
C ALA A 315 6.89 -5.59 -6.46
N VAL A 316 6.06 -5.62 -5.43
CA VAL A 316 6.40 -5.25 -4.05
C VAL A 316 6.26 -6.48 -3.19
N SER A 317 7.22 -6.71 -2.30
CA SER A 317 7.16 -7.82 -1.37
C SER A 317 6.22 -7.53 -0.19
N THR A 318 5.82 -8.58 0.52
CA THR A 318 5.26 -8.41 1.88
C THR A 318 6.36 -7.94 2.83
N ALA A 319 5.96 -7.28 3.93
CA ALA A 319 6.88 -6.85 4.98
C ALA A 319 7.49 -8.03 5.75
N SER A 320 6.69 -9.07 6.02
CA SER A 320 7.14 -10.29 6.71
C SER A 320 8.19 -11.06 5.92
N PHE A 321 8.01 -11.17 4.60
CA PHE A 321 9.04 -11.73 3.72
C PHE A 321 10.34 -10.92 3.81
N ALA A 322 10.25 -9.59 3.69
CA ALA A 322 11.42 -8.73 3.75
C ALA A 322 12.17 -8.85 5.07
N GLN A 323 11.47 -8.82 6.21
CA GLN A 323 12.04 -9.05 7.54
C GLN A 323 12.76 -10.42 7.61
N SER A 324 12.15 -11.48 7.09
CA SER A 324 12.75 -12.81 7.10
C SER A 324 14.06 -12.90 6.31
N ILE A 325 14.17 -12.15 5.19
CA ILE A 325 15.39 -12.10 4.38
C ILE A 325 16.47 -11.32 5.13
N LEU A 326 16.13 -10.16 5.69
CA LEU A 326 17.06 -9.30 6.42
C LEU A 326 17.59 -9.95 7.71
N ALA A 327 16.80 -10.82 8.34
CA ALA A 327 17.24 -11.60 9.51
C ALA A 327 18.24 -12.70 9.14
N ARG A 328 18.17 -13.25 7.92
CA ARG A 328 19.02 -14.36 7.44
C ARG A 328 20.29 -13.89 6.72
N ALA A 329 20.22 -12.73 6.08
CA ALA A 329 21.35 -12.06 5.45
C ALA A 329 21.52 -10.66 6.08
N PRO A 330 21.92 -10.60 7.37
CA PRO A 330 22.18 -9.32 8.03
C PRO A 330 23.32 -8.62 7.28
N SER A 331 23.01 -7.49 6.66
CA SER A 331 24.01 -6.70 5.97
C SER A 331 25.11 -6.27 6.95
N THR A 332 26.37 -6.38 6.53
CA THR A 332 27.53 -5.89 7.29
C THR A 332 27.76 -4.39 7.14
N ASP A 333 27.03 -3.73 6.23
CA ASP A 333 27.12 -2.30 5.95
C ASP A 333 25.71 -1.65 5.98
N PRO A 334 25.42 -0.76 6.95
CA PRO A 334 24.17 0.00 6.99
C PRO A 334 23.90 0.81 5.71
N GLY A 335 24.93 1.10 4.90
CA GLY A 335 24.87 1.76 3.61
C GLY A 335 24.56 0.84 2.41
N ASP A 336 24.61 -0.48 2.58
CA ASP A 336 24.32 -1.49 1.55
C ASP A 336 22.80 -1.66 1.32
N SER A 337 22.18 -0.55 0.99
CA SER A 337 20.83 -0.41 0.47
C SER A 337 20.78 -0.63 -1.06
N GLY A 338 21.92 -0.97 -1.65
CA GLY A 338 22.16 -1.00 -3.08
C GLY A 338 21.51 -2.17 -3.80
N ARG A 339 21.31 -1.96 -5.11
CA ARG A 339 20.99 -3.02 -6.07
C ARG A 339 22.20 -3.97 -6.12
N GLY A 340 22.02 -5.25 -5.81
CA GLY A 340 23.09 -6.25 -5.84
C GLY A 340 23.67 -6.67 -4.48
N SER A 341 23.12 -6.20 -3.36
CA SER A 341 23.41 -6.81 -2.05
C SER A 341 23.01 -8.29 -2.02
N GLU A 342 23.58 -9.07 -1.11
CA GLU A 342 23.21 -10.48 -0.93
C GLU A 342 21.71 -10.60 -0.64
N ALA A 343 21.19 -9.78 0.28
CA ALA A 343 19.77 -9.74 0.60
C ALA A 343 18.89 -9.38 -0.61
N ALA A 344 19.30 -8.41 -1.44
CA ALA A 344 18.59 -8.06 -2.66
C ALA A 344 18.63 -9.19 -3.71
N THR A 345 19.74 -9.92 -3.81
CA THR A 345 19.89 -11.05 -4.73
C THR A 345 18.98 -12.22 -4.32
N VAL A 346 19.00 -12.60 -3.04
CA VAL A 346 18.13 -13.64 -2.50
C VAL A 346 16.66 -13.24 -2.64
N ALA A 347 16.31 -11.99 -2.32
CA ALA A 347 14.96 -11.47 -2.51
C ALA A 347 14.53 -11.52 -3.99
N ALA A 348 15.40 -11.12 -4.93
CA ALA A 348 15.10 -11.13 -6.35
C ALA A 348 14.79 -12.54 -6.86
N GLN A 349 15.57 -13.54 -6.44
CA GLN A 349 15.35 -14.94 -6.82
C GLN A 349 14.01 -15.47 -6.28
N ALA A 350 13.74 -15.29 -4.99
CA ALA A 350 12.51 -15.77 -4.37
C ALA A 350 11.25 -15.06 -4.92
N MET A 351 11.31 -13.75 -5.14
CA MET A 351 10.22 -13.00 -5.76
C MET A 351 9.98 -13.44 -7.21
N SER A 352 11.02 -13.74 -7.99
CA SER A 352 10.87 -14.24 -9.36
C SER A 352 10.18 -15.61 -9.40
N GLN A 353 10.55 -16.51 -8.48
CA GLN A 353 9.92 -17.83 -8.37
C GLN A 353 8.45 -17.72 -7.99
N GLU A 354 8.10 -16.86 -7.03
CA GLU A 354 6.71 -16.66 -6.64
C GLU A 354 5.91 -16.01 -7.77
N LEU A 355 6.45 -15.01 -8.47
CA LEU A 355 5.77 -14.41 -9.63
C LEU A 355 5.55 -15.42 -10.75
N ALA A 356 6.51 -16.31 -11.02
CA ALA A 356 6.30 -17.41 -11.98
C ALA A 356 5.14 -18.32 -11.56
N ARG A 357 5.01 -18.63 -10.26
CA ARG A 357 3.87 -19.38 -9.71
C ARG A 357 2.55 -18.62 -9.88
N LEU A 358 2.52 -17.33 -9.56
CA LEU A 358 1.33 -16.48 -9.67
C LEU A 358 0.89 -16.28 -11.13
N PHE A 359 1.84 -16.25 -12.07
CA PHE A 359 1.53 -16.11 -13.49
C PHE A 359 1.23 -17.43 -14.21
N ALA A 360 1.60 -18.58 -13.64
CA ALA A 360 1.38 -19.90 -14.25
C ALA A 360 -0.03 -20.12 -14.82
N PRO A 361 -1.14 -19.73 -14.13
CA PRO A 361 -2.48 -19.91 -14.67
C PRO A 361 -2.73 -19.23 -16.03
N TYR A 362 -1.95 -18.21 -16.38
CA TYR A 362 -2.06 -17.49 -17.65
C TYR A 362 -1.25 -18.11 -18.80
N PHE A 363 -0.35 -19.05 -18.51
CA PHE A 363 0.50 -19.76 -19.48
C PHE A 363 0.20 -21.27 -19.55
N GLY A 364 -0.87 -21.72 -18.88
CA GLY A 364 -1.27 -23.12 -18.74
C GLY A 364 -0.67 -23.81 -17.51
N ASP A 365 -1.19 -24.99 -17.16
CA ASP A 365 -0.93 -25.66 -15.86
C ASP A 365 0.52 -26.20 -15.65
N GLU A 366 1.46 -25.92 -16.55
CA GLU A 366 2.84 -26.39 -16.47
C GLU A 366 3.81 -25.22 -16.16
N LEU A 367 4.42 -25.22 -14.96
CA LEU A 367 5.35 -24.19 -14.48
C LEU A 367 6.53 -23.88 -15.44
N GLY A 368 6.86 -24.81 -16.34
CA GLY A 368 7.90 -24.65 -17.37
C GLY A 368 7.49 -23.83 -18.61
N ARG A 369 6.22 -23.43 -18.71
CA ARG A 369 5.71 -22.59 -19.82
C ARG A 369 5.77 -21.10 -19.54
N VAL A 370 5.87 -20.68 -18.28
CA VAL A 370 5.99 -19.26 -17.94
C VAL A 370 7.37 -18.77 -18.39
N PRO A 371 7.46 -17.84 -19.35
CA PRO A 371 8.74 -17.29 -19.76
C PRO A 371 9.45 -16.68 -18.56
N GLN A 372 10.71 -17.03 -18.35
CA GLN A 372 11.52 -16.40 -17.30
C GLN A 372 11.85 -14.96 -17.71
N PRO A 373 12.00 -14.04 -16.75
CA PRO A 373 12.48 -12.70 -17.06
C PRO A 373 13.91 -12.77 -17.63
N LEU A 374 14.16 -11.99 -18.67
CA LEU A 374 15.48 -11.79 -19.28
C LEU A 374 16.47 -11.18 -18.28
N ALA A 375 15.97 -10.30 -17.42
CA ALA A 375 16.68 -9.74 -16.30
C ALA A 375 15.70 -9.48 -15.15
N ALA A 376 16.14 -9.77 -13.93
CA ALA A 376 15.38 -9.49 -12.72
C ALA A 376 16.29 -8.94 -11.63
N ALA A 377 15.82 -7.94 -10.89
CA ALA A 377 16.54 -7.36 -9.78
C ALA A 377 15.57 -6.90 -8.70
N ALA A 378 16.00 -6.99 -7.44
CA ALA A 378 15.29 -6.38 -6.32
C ALA A 378 16.07 -5.18 -5.76
N LYS A 379 15.34 -4.24 -5.17
CA LYS A 379 15.87 -3.12 -4.39
C LYS A 379 15.27 -3.20 -2.99
N ARG A 380 16.13 -3.04 -1.99
CA ARG A 380 15.75 -3.03 -0.57
C ARG A 380 15.26 -1.64 -0.15
N TRP A 381 14.17 -1.61 0.58
CA TRP A 381 13.70 -0.45 1.34
C TRP A 381 13.69 -0.84 2.81
N GLY A 382 14.65 -0.34 3.60
CA GLY A 382 14.80 -0.71 5.01
C GLY A 382 13.70 -0.18 5.92
N ALA A 383 13.06 0.92 5.52
CA ALA A 383 11.90 1.54 6.14
C ALA A 383 10.97 2.02 5.02
N GLY A 384 10.44 1.07 4.25
CA GLY A 384 9.63 1.37 3.06
C GLY A 384 8.25 1.93 3.40
N PHE A 385 7.69 1.54 4.55
CA PHE A 385 6.41 2.03 5.05
C PHE A 385 6.46 2.29 6.55
N ALA A 386 5.58 3.17 7.03
CA ALA A 386 5.31 3.33 8.46
C ALA A 386 4.23 2.32 8.90
N LYS A 387 4.51 1.51 9.93
CA LYS A 387 3.53 0.55 10.51
C LYS A 387 2.36 1.28 11.20
N GLY A 388 2.60 2.52 11.62
CA GLY A 388 1.65 3.43 12.22
C GLY A 388 2.28 4.82 12.29
N THR A 389 1.51 5.81 12.74
CA THR A 389 1.99 7.20 12.83
C THR A 389 2.34 7.56 14.27
N CYS A 390 2.87 8.76 14.48
CA CYS A 390 3.05 9.36 15.80
C CYS A 390 1.70 9.78 16.43
N GLU A 391 0.59 9.62 15.72
CA GLU A 391 -0.78 9.94 16.14
C GLU A 391 -0.89 11.39 16.65
N LEU A 392 -0.20 12.29 15.95
CA LEU A 392 -0.28 13.72 16.24
C LEU A 392 -1.62 14.28 15.76
N LYS A 393 -2.05 15.36 16.40
CA LYS A 393 -3.29 16.07 16.01
C LYS A 393 -3.11 16.87 14.72
N GLU A 394 -1.90 17.34 14.48
CA GLU A 394 -1.51 18.18 13.36
C GLU A 394 -0.68 17.34 12.38
N SER A 395 -0.77 17.68 11.09
CA SER A 395 -0.06 16.96 10.03
C SER A 395 1.43 17.29 10.00
N ALA A 396 1.85 18.36 10.67
CA ALA A 396 3.24 18.78 10.85
C ALA A 396 3.49 19.17 12.31
N VAL A 397 4.76 19.27 12.68
CA VAL A 397 5.18 19.86 13.95
C VAL A 397 5.90 21.16 13.67
N THR A 398 5.46 22.25 14.31
CA THR A 398 6.14 23.55 14.26
C THR A 398 6.50 23.99 15.68
N LEU A 399 7.76 24.33 15.90
CA LEU A 399 8.32 24.65 17.21
C LEU A 399 8.84 26.09 17.24
N GLU A 400 8.00 26.99 17.75
CA GLU A 400 8.41 28.34 18.14
C GLU A 400 8.97 28.36 19.58
N PRO A 401 9.94 29.23 19.90
CA PRO A 401 10.58 30.24 19.03
C PRO A 401 11.77 29.69 18.22
N TRP A 402 12.02 28.38 18.25
CA TRP A 402 13.22 27.78 17.67
C TRP A 402 13.26 27.82 16.16
N ARG A 403 12.15 28.16 15.50
CA ARG A 403 12.09 28.17 14.06
C ARG A 403 12.56 26.79 13.54
N LEU A 404 11.81 25.76 13.96
CA LEU A 404 12.00 24.37 13.53
C LEU A 404 10.66 23.76 13.16
N ALA A 405 10.57 23.17 11.97
CA ALA A 405 9.42 22.36 11.56
C ALA A 405 9.83 20.93 11.21
N VAL A 406 8.92 19.98 11.42
CA VAL A 406 9.08 18.57 11.04
C VAL A 406 7.87 18.16 10.21
N ALA A 407 8.13 17.58 9.05
CA ALA A 407 7.15 17.06 8.13
C ALA A 407 7.48 15.60 7.75
N GLY A 408 6.45 14.79 7.53
CA GLY A 408 6.59 13.40 7.14
C GLY A 408 5.27 12.64 7.15
N ASP A 409 5.22 11.56 6.38
CA ASP A 409 4.09 10.62 6.32
C ASP A 409 3.86 9.85 7.63
N TYR A 410 4.84 9.85 8.53
CA TYR A 410 4.78 9.19 9.82
C TYR A 410 4.16 10.02 10.95
N LEU A 411 3.72 11.27 10.69
CA LEU A 411 3.20 12.17 11.74
C LEU A 411 1.71 11.93 12.03
N GLN A 412 0.89 11.90 10.98
CA GLN A 412 -0.57 11.78 11.06
C GLN A 412 -1.10 10.81 9.99
N VAL A 413 -2.27 10.21 10.25
CA VAL A 413 -2.92 9.26 9.33
C VAL A 413 -3.67 10.02 8.24
N HIS A 414 -3.44 9.64 6.98
CA HIS A 414 -4.19 10.08 5.80
C HIS A 414 -4.60 8.87 4.95
N ALA A 415 -5.32 9.10 3.84
CA ALA A 415 -5.79 8.01 2.99
C ALA A 415 -4.64 7.28 2.28
N SER A 416 -3.52 7.97 2.01
CA SER A 416 -2.30 7.34 1.52
C SER A 416 -1.03 7.96 2.12
N PRO A 417 0.11 7.24 2.15
CA PRO A 417 1.39 7.80 2.60
C PRO A 417 1.87 9.00 1.77
N ILE A 418 1.58 9.02 0.46
CA ILE A 418 1.97 10.14 -0.42
C ILE A 418 1.15 11.40 -0.07
N GLU A 419 -0.15 11.24 0.16
CA GLU A 419 -1.00 12.34 0.63
C GLU A 419 -0.53 12.84 2.00
N ALA A 420 -0.23 11.94 2.93
CA ALA A 420 0.30 12.31 4.24
C ALA A 420 1.58 13.15 4.12
N ALA A 421 2.53 12.72 3.29
CA ALA A 421 3.76 13.47 3.05
C ALA A 421 3.50 14.86 2.43
N ALA A 422 2.59 14.95 1.46
CA ALA A 422 2.26 16.20 0.79
C ALA A 422 1.55 17.20 1.72
N VAL A 423 0.54 16.75 2.46
CA VAL A 423 -0.20 17.58 3.43
C VAL A 423 0.72 18.02 4.56
N SER A 424 1.54 17.10 5.09
CA SER A 424 2.53 17.42 6.11
C SER A 424 3.54 18.47 5.66
N GLY A 425 4.05 18.35 4.43
CA GLY A 425 4.95 19.36 3.85
C GLY A 425 4.26 20.72 3.66
N LEU A 426 3.00 20.72 3.22
CA LEU A 426 2.19 21.94 3.10
C LEU A 426 1.89 22.59 4.44
N ASP A 427 1.68 21.82 5.51
CA ASP A 427 1.40 22.37 6.85
C ASP A 427 2.68 22.91 7.53
N ALA A 428 3.85 22.37 7.19
CA ALA A 428 5.14 22.86 7.68
C ALA A 428 5.57 24.20 7.02
N GLY A 429 5.08 24.48 5.80
CA GLY A 429 5.52 25.60 4.96
C GLY A 429 4.98 27.02 5.31
N PRO A 430 3.71 27.23 5.70
CA PRO A 430 3.10 28.55 5.75
C PRO A 430 3.15 29.19 7.14
N VAL A 431 4.21 29.03 7.92
CA VAL A 431 4.42 29.97 9.03
C VAL A 431 4.88 31.28 8.39
N THR A 432 3.93 32.11 7.97
CA THR A 432 4.18 33.38 7.27
C THR A 432 4.94 34.42 8.10
N ASP A 433 5.42 34.06 9.29
CA ASP A 433 6.13 34.90 10.25
C ASP A 433 7.56 34.39 10.57
N TRP A 434 8.16 33.52 9.73
CA TRP A 434 9.58 33.15 9.85
C TRP A 434 10.50 34.35 9.58
#